data_AF-A0A9E6VZT0-F1
#
_entry.id   AF-A0A9E6VZT0-F1
#
_cell.length_a   1.000
_cell.length_b   1.000
_cell.length_c   1.000
_cell.angle_alpha   90.00
_cell.angle_beta   90.00
_cell.angle_gamma   90.00
#
_symmetry.space_group_name_H-M   'P 1'
#
loop_
_entity.id
_entity.type
_entity.pdbx_description
1 polymer ?
#
loop_
_entity_poly.entity_id
_entity_poly.type
_entity_poly.pdbx_seq_one_letter_code
_entity_poly.pdbx_strand_id
1 'polypeptide(L)'
;RKSVDEAGNVTDYGDLTPEQYDAFLAQEEILLSITVNGYGKRTNAFEYRVTNRGGSGIINIETSDRNGDVIATFPIAEDEQIMLVTNGGKLIRTPVTDIRIAGRNTQGVTLFKTADGEEVVSVTTLAEGKDGENGNGEEAEEGSVETSSSDAPVTEVPPDEPAGDDEH
;
A
#
# COMPACT_ATOMS: atom_id res chain seq x y z
N ARG A 1 26.09 19.91 4.80
CA ARG A 1 25.91 18.45 4.69
C ARG A 1 24.85 18.15 5.74
N LYS A 2 23.65 17.70 5.36
CA LYS A 2 22.59 17.39 6.34
C LYS A 2 23.13 16.35 7.34
N SER A 3 23.19 16.72 8.61
CA SER A 3 23.48 15.80 9.70
C SER A 3 22.21 15.01 9.99
N VAL A 4 22.37 13.71 10.27
CA VAL A 4 21.27 12.82 10.59
C VAL A 4 21.55 12.24 11.97
N ASP A 5 20.57 12.25 12.87
CA ASP A 5 20.71 11.60 14.18
C ASP A 5 20.61 10.07 14.06
N GLU A 6 20.82 9.37 15.18
CA GLU A 6 20.77 7.91 15.24
C GLU A 6 19.38 7.32 14.91
N ALA A 7 18.33 8.15 14.91
CA ALA A 7 16.97 7.79 14.54
C ALA A 7 16.62 8.10 13.08
N GLY A 8 17.55 8.69 12.31
CA GLY A 8 17.32 9.02 10.91
C GLY A 8 16.74 10.42 10.66
N ASN A 9 16.64 11.27 11.67
CA ASN A 9 16.08 12.61 11.55
C ASN A 9 17.15 13.61 11.06
N VAL A 10 16.76 14.51 10.16
CA VAL A 10 17.64 15.57 9.66
C VAL A 10 17.80 16.66 10.73
N THR A 11 19.02 16.88 11.22
CA THR A 11 19.31 17.81 12.33
C THR A 11 19.95 19.15 11.91
N ASP A 12 20.15 19.40 10.62
CA ASP A 12 20.75 20.66 10.13
C ASP A 12 19.71 21.78 10.01
N TYR A 13 19.25 22.26 11.18
CA TYR A 13 18.52 23.51 11.39
C TYR A 13 19.34 24.39 12.35
N GLY A 14 20.57 24.73 11.96
CA GLY A 14 21.71 25.10 12.82
C GLY A 14 21.55 26.21 13.88
N ASP A 15 20.39 26.86 14.03
CA ASP A 15 20.14 27.93 14.99
C ASP A 15 18.90 27.69 15.91
N LEU A 16 18.27 26.52 15.88
CA LEU A 16 17.12 26.23 16.74
C LEU A 16 17.55 25.77 18.15
N THR A 17 16.92 26.32 19.18
CA THR A 17 17.01 25.75 20.53
C THR A 17 16.24 24.42 20.58
N PRO A 18 16.58 23.50 21.50
CA PRO A 18 15.82 22.26 21.68
C PRO A 18 14.32 22.52 21.92
N GLU A 19 13.98 23.54 22.71
CA GLU A 19 12.59 23.94 22.97
C GLU A 19 11.87 24.40 21.68
N GLN A 20 12.57 25.09 20.78
CA GLN A 20 12.01 25.50 19.49
C GLN A 20 11.80 24.29 18.57
N TYR A 21 12.75 23.36 18.55
CA TYR A 21 12.64 22.12 17.78
C TYR A 21 11.42 21.29 18.22
N ASP A 22 11.27 21.08 19.54
CA ASP A 22 10.13 20.34 20.10
C ASP A 22 8.80 21.04 19.82
N ALA A 23 8.77 22.38 19.89
CA ALA A 23 7.57 23.14 19.56
C ALA A 23 7.18 23.03 18.08
N PHE A 24 8.17 23.00 17.17
CA PHE A 24 7.90 22.81 15.73
C PHE A 24 7.46 21.38 15.40
N LEU A 25 8.07 20.37 16.02
CA LEU A 25 7.62 18.98 15.90
C LEU A 25 6.18 18.81 16.40
N ALA A 26 5.85 19.40 17.55
CA ALA A 26 4.50 19.32 18.10
C ALA A 26 3.42 20.02 17.24
N GLN A 27 3.83 20.89 16.32
CA GLN A 27 2.96 21.58 15.36
C GLN A 27 3.08 21.01 13.94
N GLU A 28 3.91 19.99 13.74
CA GLU A 28 4.07 19.35 12.43
C GLU A 28 2.80 18.59 12.08
N GLU A 29 2.19 18.97 10.97
CA GLU A 29 1.06 18.24 10.39
C GLU A 29 1.57 17.46 9.18
N ILE A 30 1.26 16.17 9.14
CA ILE A 30 1.62 15.30 8.03
C ILE A 30 0.38 15.02 7.20
N LEU A 31 0.45 15.30 5.90
CA LEU A 31 -0.60 15.01 4.95
C LEU A 31 -0.37 13.65 4.31
N LEU A 32 -1.35 12.76 4.41
CA LEU A 32 -1.41 11.53 3.64
C LEU A 32 -2.12 11.78 2.32
N SER A 33 -1.53 11.34 1.21
CA SER A 33 -2.15 11.37 -0.11
C SER A 33 -2.17 9.97 -0.71
N ILE A 34 -3.33 9.57 -1.23
CA ILE A 34 -3.57 8.24 -1.79
C ILE A 34 -4.22 8.38 -3.16
N THR A 35 -3.83 7.51 -4.09
CA THR A 35 -4.37 7.44 -5.45
C THR A 35 -5.19 6.18 -5.68
N VAL A 36 -6.00 6.18 -6.74
CA VAL A 36 -6.93 5.08 -7.07
C VAL A 36 -6.25 3.74 -7.28
N ASN A 37 -5.00 3.71 -7.77
CA ASN A 37 -4.26 2.45 -8.01
C ASN A 37 -3.45 1.98 -6.78
N GLY A 38 -3.79 2.44 -5.57
CA GLY A 38 -3.15 1.96 -4.33
C GLY A 38 -1.75 2.52 -4.07
N TYR A 39 -1.39 3.65 -4.66
CA TYR A 39 -0.16 4.37 -4.34
C TYR A 39 -0.44 5.48 -3.34
N GLY A 40 0.53 5.77 -2.48
CA GLY A 40 0.41 6.87 -1.54
C GLY A 40 1.73 7.28 -0.91
N LYS A 41 1.67 8.38 -0.17
CA LYS A 41 2.80 8.93 0.58
C LYS A 41 2.32 9.86 1.69
N ARG A 42 3.18 10.03 2.68
CA ARG A 42 3.10 11.09 3.69
C ARG A 42 3.97 12.26 3.27
N THR A 43 3.47 13.48 3.40
CA THR A 43 4.21 14.71 3.07
C THR A 43 4.02 15.72 4.20
N ASN A 44 5.11 16.34 4.66
CA ASN A 44 5.04 17.38 5.68
C ASN A 44 4.30 18.62 5.14
N ALA A 45 3.36 19.15 5.93
CA ALA A 45 2.57 20.34 5.60
C ALA A 45 3.44 21.59 5.33
N PHE A 46 4.63 21.69 5.94
CA PHE A 46 5.58 22.78 5.70
C PHE A 46 6.11 22.83 4.26
N GLU A 47 5.99 21.75 3.48
CA GLU A 47 6.32 21.80 2.04
C GLU A 47 5.29 22.58 1.21
N TYR A 48 4.12 22.89 1.78
CA TYR A 48 3.05 23.62 1.13
C TYR A 48 3.12 25.11 1.48
N ARG A 49 3.54 25.92 0.51
CA ARG A 49 3.51 27.37 0.66
C ARG A 49 2.07 27.87 0.81
N VAL A 50 1.87 28.89 1.65
CA VAL A 50 0.60 29.62 1.69
C VAL A 50 0.36 30.28 0.32
N THR A 51 -0.82 30.06 -0.24
CA THR A 51 -1.24 30.65 -1.52
C THR A 51 -2.56 31.39 -1.36
N ASN A 52 -2.74 32.45 -2.15
CA ASN A 52 -4.01 33.17 -2.19
C ASN A 52 -5.09 32.33 -2.89
N ARG A 53 -6.35 32.56 -2.52
CA ARG A 53 -7.51 31.92 -3.17
C ARG A 53 -7.56 32.26 -4.67
N GLY A 54 -7.94 31.29 -5.50
CA GLY A 54 -8.11 31.46 -6.95
C GLY A 54 -6.87 31.19 -7.82
N GLY A 55 -5.74 30.79 -7.23
CA GLY A 55 -4.59 30.29 -7.99
C GLY A 55 -4.70 28.80 -8.35
N SER A 56 -3.88 28.33 -9.29
CA SER A 56 -3.88 26.94 -9.80
C SER A 56 -3.35 25.88 -8.81
N GLY A 57 -3.16 26.24 -7.54
CA GLY A 57 -2.58 25.34 -6.53
C GLY A 57 -1.11 25.01 -6.79
N ILE A 58 -0.64 23.96 -6.12
CA ILE A 58 0.73 23.44 -6.20
C ILE A 58 0.67 21.90 -6.18
N ILE A 59 1.62 21.21 -6.82
CA ILE A 59 1.59 19.74 -6.94
C ILE A 59 1.63 19.06 -5.56
N ASN A 60 0.74 18.10 -5.31
CA ASN A 60 0.70 17.30 -4.08
C ASN A 60 1.41 15.94 -4.29
N ILE A 61 1.01 15.23 -5.34
CA ILE A 61 1.51 13.92 -5.74
C ILE A 61 1.48 13.86 -7.27
N GLU A 62 2.39 13.11 -7.86
CA GLU A 62 2.41 12.89 -9.30
C GLU A 62 1.37 11.82 -9.69
N THR A 63 0.37 12.20 -10.48
CA THR A 63 -0.72 11.35 -10.98
C THR A 63 -0.36 10.80 -12.37
N SER A 64 0.65 9.93 -12.43
CA SER A 64 1.00 9.22 -13.66
C SER A 64 -0.02 8.11 -13.97
N ASP A 65 0.02 7.53 -15.17
CA ASP A 65 -0.84 6.40 -15.56
C ASP A 65 -0.76 5.23 -14.57
N ARG A 66 0.40 5.04 -13.94
CA ARG A 66 0.62 4.05 -12.89
C ARG A 66 -0.20 4.36 -11.63
N ASN A 67 -0.23 5.63 -11.23
CA ASN A 67 -0.84 6.08 -9.98
C ASN A 67 -2.35 6.28 -10.10
N GLY A 68 -2.79 6.84 -11.24
CA GLY A 68 -4.14 7.35 -11.42
C GLY A 68 -4.41 8.61 -10.59
N ASP A 69 -5.69 8.98 -10.53
CA ASP A 69 -6.14 10.18 -9.82
C ASP A 69 -6.01 10.04 -8.29
N VAL A 70 -5.93 11.20 -7.63
CA VAL A 70 -5.94 11.28 -6.17
C VAL A 70 -7.35 11.01 -5.66
N ILE A 71 -7.51 9.98 -4.83
CA ILE A 71 -8.81 9.65 -4.21
C ILE A 71 -9.00 10.39 -2.89
N ALA A 72 -7.92 10.57 -2.13
CA ALA A 72 -7.99 11.20 -0.82
C ALA A 72 -6.69 11.94 -0.47
N THR A 73 -6.85 13.06 0.23
CA THR A 73 -5.75 13.76 0.90
C THR A 73 -6.27 14.37 2.19
N PHE A 74 -5.66 14.00 3.31
CA PHE A 74 -6.06 14.47 4.64
C PHE A 74 -4.89 14.41 5.63
N PRO A 75 -4.91 15.21 6.70
CA PRO A 75 -3.93 15.11 7.77
C PRO A 75 -4.07 13.79 8.54
N ILE A 76 -2.95 13.21 8.96
CA ILE A 76 -2.90 12.00 9.79
C ILE A 76 -2.00 12.21 11.00
N ALA A 77 -2.24 11.45 12.07
CA ALA A 77 -1.32 11.31 13.19
C ALA A 77 -0.46 10.04 13.06
N GLU A 78 0.65 9.96 13.80
CA GLU A 78 1.59 8.83 13.71
C GLU A 78 1.04 7.53 14.31
N ASP A 79 0.16 7.64 15.30
CA ASP A 79 -0.53 6.53 15.99
C ASP A 79 -1.84 6.11 15.30
N GLU A 80 -2.13 6.66 14.12
CA GLU A 80 -3.29 6.27 13.34
C GLU A 80 -2.99 5.12 12.38
N GLN A 81 -4.08 4.47 11.97
CA GLN A 81 -4.06 3.51 10.88
C GLN A 81 -5.03 3.94 9.80
N ILE A 82 -4.78 3.51 8.57
CA ILE A 82 -5.70 3.74 7.47
C ILE A 82 -6.39 2.44 7.08
N MET A 83 -7.62 2.59 6.60
CA MET A 83 -8.41 1.54 6.02
C MET A 83 -8.81 1.94 4.61
N LEU A 84 -8.42 1.10 3.64
CA LEU A 84 -8.66 1.25 2.22
C LEU A 84 -9.73 0.25 1.80
N VAL A 85 -10.69 0.69 1.00
CA VAL A 85 -11.72 -0.17 0.42
C VAL A 85 -11.65 -0.09 -1.10
N THR A 86 -11.62 -1.25 -1.75
CA THR A 86 -11.63 -1.34 -3.22
C THR A 86 -13.04 -1.58 -3.77
N ASN A 87 -13.24 -1.29 -5.06
CA ASN A 87 -14.48 -1.67 -5.77
C ASN A 87 -14.71 -3.20 -5.81
N GLY A 88 -13.65 -4.00 -5.65
CA GLY A 88 -13.69 -5.46 -5.52
C GLY A 88 -14.10 -5.96 -4.13
N GLY A 89 -14.35 -5.06 -3.18
CA GLY A 89 -14.73 -5.41 -1.81
C GLY A 89 -13.57 -5.84 -0.92
N LYS A 90 -12.32 -5.62 -1.34
CA LYS A 90 -11.15 -5.84 -0.49
C LYS A 90 -11.00 -4.69 0.50
N LEU A 91 -10.68 -5.05 1.73
CA LEU A 91 -10.42 -4.12 2.82
C LEU A 91 -8.98 -4.31 3.27
N ILE A 92 -8.19 -3.24 3.17
CA ILE A 92 -6.77 -3.24 3.55
C ILE A 92 -6.58 -2.28 4.72
N ARG A 93 -5.99 -2.78 5.80
CA ARG A 93 -5.62 -1.97 6.97
C ARG A 93 -4.10 -1.81 6.98
N THR A 94 -3.62 -0.58 7.10
CA THR A 94 -2.18 -0.28 7.07
C THR A 94 -1.85 0.76 8.13
N PRO A 95 -0.85 0.50 9.01
CA PRO A 95 -0.31 1.53 9.89
C PRO A 95 0.22 2.72 9.09
N VAL A 96 -0.06 3.93 9.56
CA VAL A 96 0.43 5.15 8.90
C VAL A 96 1.97 5.18 8.88
N THR A 97 2.62 4.60 9.90
CA THR A 97 4.07 4.47 10.02
C THR A 97 4.73 3.74 8.85
N ASP A 98 4.04 2.80 8.22
CA ASP A 98 4.57 2.00 7.11
C ASP A 98 4.59 2.78 5.78
N ILE A 99 3.84 3.87 5.72
CA ILE A 99 3.74 4.70 4.52
C ILE A 99 4.95 5.62 4.48
N ARG A 100 5.66 5.65 3.35
CA ARG A 100 6.86 6.48 3.22
C ARG A 100 6.55 7.98 3.33
N ILE A 101 7.40 8.71 4.06
CA ILE A 101 7.49 10.17 3.98
C ILE A 101 8.31 10.56 2.74
N ALA A 102 7.72 11.37 1.87
CA ALA A 102 8.34 11.86 0.65
C ALA A 102 7.85 13.27 0.32
N GLY A 103 8.66 14.03 -0.41
CA GLY A 103 8.31 15.39 -0.79
C GLY A 103 7.17 15.44 -1.82
N ARG A 104 6.68 16.65 -2.09
CA ARG A 104 5.49 16.90 -2.92
C ARG A 104 5.58 16.41 -4.37
N ASN A 105 6.69 16.62 -5.06
CA ASN A 105 6.81 16.23 -6.46
C ASN A 105 7.37 14.80 -6.62
N THR A 106 6.61 13.82 -6.12
CA THR A 106 6.97 12.39 -6.21
C THR A 106 5.72 11.55 -6.42
N GLN A 107 5.89 10.37 -7.00
CA GLN A 107 4.80 9.39 -7.21
C GLN A 107 4.39 8.61 -5.94
N GLY A 108 5.20 8.64 -4.87
CA GLY A 108 4.93 7.85 -3.66
C GLY A 108 5.29 6.37 -3.80
N VAL A 109 4.79 5.55 -2.88
CA VAL A 109 5.06 4.11 -2.78
C VAL A 109 3.77 3.32 -2.90
N THR A 110 3.90 2.04 -3.22
CA THR A 110 2.76 1.10 -3.23
C THR A 110 2.32 0.84 -1.80
N LEU A 111 1.07 1.15 -1.48
CA LEU A 111 0.44 0.76 -0.21
C LEU A 111 -0.06 -0.68 -0.31
N PHE A 112 -0.67 -1.01 -1.45
CA PHE A 112 -1.07 -2.37 -1.80
C PHE A 112 -1.15 -2.49 -3.33
N LYS A 113 -1.14 -3.72 -3.83
CA LYS A 113 -1.33 -3.99 -5.26
C LYS A 113 -2.81 -4.18 -5.55
N THR A 114 -3.38 -3.33 -6.39
CA THR A 114 -4.69 -3.58 -6.98
C THR A 114 -4.58 -4.71 -8.00
N ALA A 115 -5.62 -5.54 -8.10
CA ALA A 115 -5.76 -6.44 -9.24
C ALA A 115 -6.17 -5.67 -10.50
N ASP A 116 -6.10 -6.30 -11.66
CA ASP A 116 -6.52 -5.68 -12.92
C ASP A 116 -8.00 -5.27 -12.86
N GLY A 117 -8.28 -3.98 -13.10
CA GLY A 117 -9.63 -3.41 -13.02
C GLY A 117 -10.13 -3.13 -11.61
N GLU A 118 -9.31 -3.36 -10.58
CA GLU A 118 -9.60 -3.03 -9.19
C GLU A 118 -9.02 -1.66 -8.84
N GLU A 119 -9.79 -0.84 -8.12
CA GLU A 119 -9.38 0.50 -7.71
C GLU A 119 -9.82 0.81 -6.27
N VAL A 120 -9.08 1.68 -5.59
CA VAL A 120 -9.47 2.25 -4.30
C VAL A 120 -10.65 3.18 -4.51
N VAL A 121 -11.76 2.88 -3.85
CA VAL A 121 -12.97 3.71 -3.88
C VAL A 121 -13.16 4.51 -2.61
N SER A 122 -12.56 4.09 -1.50
CA SER A 122 -12.68 4.79 -0.22
C SER A 122 -11.44 4.62 0.66
N VAL A 123 -11.18 5.65 1.45
CA VAL A 123 -10.11 5.73 2.44
C VAL A 123 -10.66 6.33 3.72
N THR A 124 -10.37 5.72 4.86
CA THR A 124 -10.72 6.27 6.18
C THR A 124 -9.58 6.08 7.17
N THR A 125 -9.50 6.95 8.18
CA THR A 125 -8.56 6.83 9.29
C THR A 125 -9.21 6.15 10.47
N LEU A 126 -8.40 5.45 11.23
CA LEU A 126 -8.74 4.78 12.47
C LEU A 126 -7.77 5.30 13.52
N ALA A 127 -8.30 6.07 14.46
CA ALA A 127 -7.57 6.36 15.69
C ALA A 127 -7.39 5.06 16.48
N GLU A 128 -6.22 4.87 17.09
CA GLU A 128 -6.01 3.76 18.04
C GLU A 128 -6.85 4.00 19.32
N GLY A 129 -8.14 3.64 19.23
CA GLY A 129 -9.03 3.49 20.37
C GLY A 129 -8.83 2.12 21.01
N LYS A 130 -8.67 2.09 22.34
CA LYS A 130 -8.80 0.88 23.16
C LYS A 130 -10.22 0.32 23.08
N ASP A 131 -10.65 -0.22 21.96
CA ASP A 131 -11.92 -0.94 21.84
C ASP A 131 -11.88 -1.97 20.71
N GLY A 132 -11.93 -3.25 21.10
CA GLY A 132 -12.63 -4.29 20.35
C GLY A 132 -11.83 -5.10 19.32
N GLU A 133 -11.39 -6.28 19.75
CA GLU A 133 -11.21 -7.52 18.99
C GLU A 133 -10.39 -7.54 17.69
N ASN A 134 -9.31 -8.32 17.75
CA ASN A 134 -8.50 -8.80 16.64
C ASN A 134 -9.36 -9.43 15.53
N GLY A 135 -9.61 -8.68 14.46
CA GLY A 135 -9.92 -9.24 13.15
C GLY A 135 -8.65 -9.77 12.50
N ASN A 136 -8.11 -10.87 13.02
CA ASN A 136 -7.08 -11.66 12.34
C ASN A 136 -7.72 -12.28 11.09
N GLY A 137 -7.63 -11.57 9.95
CA GLY A 137 -7.94 -12.13 8.65
C GLY A 137 -6.92 -13.21 8.35
N GLU A 138 -7.26 -14.46 8.67
CA GLU A 138 -6.53 -15.66 8.27
C GLU A 138 -6.22 -15.62 6.77
N GLU A 139 -4.97 -15.92 6.49
CA GLU A 139 -4.38 -16.08 5.18
C GLU A 139 -5.23 -17.04 4.32
N ALA A 140 -5.73 -16.55 3.19
CA ALA A 140 -6.30 -17.43 2.17
C ALA A 140 -5.13 -18.07 1.41
N GLU A 141 -4.76 -19.28 1.82
CA GLU A 141 -3.99 -20.24 1.03
C GLU A 141 -4.73 -20.47 -0.30
N GLU A 142 -4.31 -19.80 -1.38
CA GLU A 142 -4.65 -20.22 -2.73
C GLU A 142 -3.75 -21.39 -3.12
N GLY A 143 -4.37 -22.57 -3.15
CA GLY A 143 -3.75 -23.81 -3.60
C GLY A 143 -3.11 -23.66 -4.98
N SER A 144 -1.82 -23.94 -5.04
CA SER A 144 -1.05 -24.11 -6.26
C SER A 144 -1.54 -25.32 -7.05
N VAL A 145 -2.15 -25.08 -8.21
CA VAL A 145 -2.27 -26.07 -9.27
C VAL A 145 -0.96 -26.07 -10.04
N GLU A 146 -0.06 -27.00 -9.70
CA GLU A 146 1.14 -27.24 -10.49
C GLU A 146 0.82 -28.13 -11.69
N THR A 147 0.78 -27.51 -12.87
CA THR A 147 1.01 -28.18 -14.14
C THR A 147 2.52 -28.45 -14.29
N SER A 148 2.94 -29.71 -14.29
CA SER A 148 4.25 -30.09 -14.83
C SER A 148 4.10 -31.17 -15.89
N SER A 149 4.31 -30.75 -17.13
CA SER A 149 4.67 -31.61 -18.25
C SER A 149 6.07 -32.22 -18.01
N SER A 150 6.20 -33.54 -18.09
CA SER A 150 7.44 -34.16 -18.52
C SER A 150 7.18 -35.52 -19.18
N ASP A 151 7.64 -35.57 -20.42
CA ASP A 151 7.74 -36.63 -21.41
C ASP A 151 8.58 -37.84 -20.96
N ALA A 152 8.11 -39.08 -21.24
CA ALA A 152 8.86 -40.19 -21.87
C ALA A 152 8.08 -41.54 -21.82
N PRO A 153 8.29 -42.48 -22.77
CA PRO A 153 7.29 -43.49 -23.17
C PRO A 153 7.61 -44.94 -22.75
N VAL A 154 6.81 -45.88 -23.28
CA VAL A 154 6.93 -47.37 -23.30
C VAL A 154 6.17 -48.03 -22.13
N THR A 155 5.21 -48.96 -22.31
CA THR A 155 5.18 -50.12 -23.21
C THR A 155 3.73 -50.58 -23.43
N GLU A 156 3.46 -51.05 -24.65
CA GLU A 156 2.28 -51.79 -25.09
C GLU A 156 2.13 -53.11 -24.30
N VAL A 157 0.93 -53.40 -23.81
CA VAL A 157 0.51 -54.75 -23.41
C VAL A 157 -0.81 -55.04 -24.14
N PRO A 158 -0.89 -56.09 -24.97
CA PRO A 158 -2.08 -56.40 -25.76
C PRO A 158 -3.21 -57.01 -24.90
N PRO A 159 -4.47 -56.99 -25.39
CA PRO A 159 -5.64 -57.39 -24.63
C PRO A 159 -5.79 -58.91 -24.57
N ASP A 160 -6.25 -59.39 -23.41
CA ASP A 160 -6.67 -60.78 -23.17
C ASP A 160 -8.14 -60.92 -23.63
N GLU A 161 -8.39 -61.75 -24.66
CA GLU A 161 -9.74 -62.13 -25.09
C GLU A 161 -10.24 -63.33 -24.27
N PRO A 162 -11.53 -63.40 -23.92
CA PRO A 162 -12.05 -64.48 -23.07
C PRO A 162 -12.35 -65.76 -23.86
N ALA A 163 -12.29 -66.87 -23.11
CA ALA A 163 -12.51 -68.25 -23.52
C ALA A 163 -13.84 -68.50 -24.27
N GLY A 164 -13.75 -69.38 -25.28
CA GLY A 164 -14.88 -70.07 -25.91
C GLY A 164 -14.45 -71.44 -26.43
N ASP A 165 -15.19 -72.47 -26.00
CA ASP A 165 -15.22 -73.86 -26.47
C ASP A 165 -15.26 -73.98 -28.01
N ASP A 166 -14.70 -75.05 -28.59
CA ASP A 166 -15.46 -76.19 -29.14
C ASP A 166 -14.55 -77.16 -29.96
N GLU A 167 -15.09 -78.33 -30.27
CA GLU A 167 -14.42 -79.60 -30.53
C GLU A 167 -13.99 -79.86 -32.00
N HIS A 168 -13.19 -80.94 -32.14
CA HIS A 168 -12.86 -81.79 -33.32
C HIS A 168 -11.65 -81.44 -34.20
#